data_AF-A0A1C5UL49-F1
#
_entry.id   AF-A0A1C5UL49-F1
#
_cell.length_a   1.000
_cell.length_b   1.000
_cell.length_c   1.000
_cell.angle_alpha   90.00
_cell.angle_beta   90.00
_cell.angle_gamma   90.00
#
_symmetry.space_group_name_H-M   'P 1'
#
loop_
_entity.id
_entity.type
_entity.pdbx_description
1 polymer ?
#
loop_
_entity_poly.entity_id
_entity_poly.type
_entity_poly.pdbx_seq_one_letter_code
_entity_poly.pdbx_strand_id
1 'polypeptide(L)'
;MKNFKRIAALAGVVLLLLIFCLPMVFAWGNSESSQTLFRGAFAAAVLVPIVAYVFWMAYRIWGPKKPKEDEDRMIENVIFDVGNVLMGYDWEEYLKSYNFPEEKYQKIADATFRNPIWEEQDRALHEESWYVDKFVESAPEYEADIREVVRRDPECMHLYDYAETWVKYLKNQGYHLYVLSNYGTYMLDRTKKDMPFLKYMDGVVFSCDVQQIKPEVDIYETLLKRYDLKPEKSVFMDDRAINCEGARKAGIRTIQFENLKQAAKELEKLGVK
;
A
#
# COMPACT_ATOMS: atom_id res chain seq x y z
N MET A 1 9.41 16.57 -1.36
CA MET A 1 8.15 17.23 -0.90
C MET A 1 7.82 16.99 0.58
N LYS A 2 8.01 15.81 1.18
CA LYS A 2 7.74 15.57 2.62
C LYS A 2 8.56 16.45 3.57
N ASN A 3 9.84 16.69 3.27
CA ASN A 3 10.72 17.52 4.11
C ASN A 3 10.31 18.99 4.11
N PHE A 4 9.89 19.53 2.96
CA PHE A 4 9.43 20.93 2.87
C PHE A 4 8.18 21.18 3.72
N LYS A 5 7.19 20.28 3.68
CA LYS A 5 5.97 20.39 4.51
C LYS A 5 6.27 20.35 6.01
N ARG A 6 7.21 19.49 6.44
CA ARG A 6 7.64 19.41 7.85
C ARG A 6 8.39 20.68 8.28
N ILE A 7 9.30 21.19 7.45
CA ILE A 7 10.05 22.42 7.73
C ILE A 7 9.10 23.63 7.80
N ALA A 8 8.14 23.74 6.89
CA ALA A 8 7.13 24.80 6.90
C ALA A 8 6.24 24.74 8.15
N ALA A 9 5.83 23.53 8.58
CA ALA A 9 5.05 23.35 9.80
C ALA A 9 5.85 23.75 11.05
N LEU A 10 7.11 23.33 11.16
CA LEU A 10 8.02 23.74 12.25
C LEU A 10 8.25 25.25 12.27
N ALA A 11 8.47 25.88 11.12
CA ALA A 11 8.61 27.33 11.02
C ALA A 11 7.33 28.06 11.48
N GLY A 12 6.14 27.53 11.13
CA GLY A 12 4.86 28.06 11.58
C GLY A 12 4.67 27.96 13.10
N VAL A 13 5.07 26.84 13.71
CA VAL A 13 5.03 26.65 15.17
C VAL A 13 5.96 27.63 15.88
N VAL A 14 7.19 27.78 15.40
CA VAL A 14 8.16 28.74 15.96
C VAL A 14 7.64 30.17 15.86
N LEU A 15 7.06 30.55 14.72
CA LEU A 15 6.48 31.89 14.52
C LEU A 15 5.31 32.15 15.49
N LEU A 16 4.41 31.17 15.68
CA LEU A 16 3.30 31.29 16.63
C LEU A 16 3.80 31.43 18.06
N LEU A 17 4.78 30.62 18.47
CA LEU A 17 5.40 30.73 19.79
C LEU A 17 6.03 32.10 20.01
N LEU A 18 6.72 32.66 19.01
CA LEU A 18 7.26 34.02 19.09
C LEU A 18 6.15 35.06 19.28
N ILE A 19 5.05 34.96 18.52
CA ILE A 19 3.90 35.87 18.63
C ILE A 19 3.28 35.81 20.04
N PHE A 20 3.17 34.63 20.66
CA PHE A 20 2.63 34.49 22.01
C PHE A 20 3.62 34.89 23.12
N CYS A 21 4.93 34.82 22.87
CA CYS A 21 5.95 35.21 23.84
C CYS A 21 6.28 36.72 23.83
N LEU A 22 6.13 37.40 22.70
CA LEU A 22 6.41 38.84 22.55
C LEU A 22 5.64 39.74 23.55
N PRO A 23 4.34 39.51 23.84
CA PRO A 23 3.64 40.25 24.89
C PRO A 23 4.28 40.10 26.28
N MET A 24 4.79 38.92 26.62
CA MET A 24 5.45 38.68 27.91
C MET A 24 6.77 39.46 28.02
N VAL A 25 7.52 39.57 26.92
CA VAL A 25 8.78 40.33 26.88
C VAL A 25 8.53 41.83 27.04
N PHE A 26 7.52 42.38 26.36
CA PHE A 26 7.22 43.81 26.43
C PHE A 26 6.50 44.22 27.72
N ALA A 27 5.88 43.28 28.44
CA ALA A 27 5.23 43.53 29.72
C ALA A 27 6.18 43.99 30.83
N TRP A 28 7.48 43.63 30.77
CA TRP A 28 8.49 44.05 31.76
C TRP A 28 9.10 45.44 31.49
N GLY A 29 8.79 46.09 30.37
CA GLY A 29 9.35 47.40 30.04
C GLY A 29 8.56 48.56 30.65
N ASN A 30 9.23 49.42 31.41
CA ASN A 30 8.63 50.61 32.05
C ASN A 30 8.60 51.86 31.16
N SER A 31 9.00 51.74 29.88
CA SER A 31 9.00 52.88 28.94
C SER A 31 7.67 53.01 28.20
N GLU A 32 7.33 54.22 27.77
CA GLU A 32 6.12 54.50 26.97
C GLU A 32 6.13 53.71 25.63
N SER A 33 7.33 53.54 25.05
CA SER A 33 7.54 52.69 23.87
C SER A 33 7.27 51.21 24.15
N SER A 34 7.67 50.69 25.32
CA SER A 34 7.39 49.30 25.73
C SER A 34 5.90 49.03 25.88
N GLN A 35 5.15 49.99 26.44
CA GLN A 35 3.69 49.89 26.58
C GLN A 35 2.96 49.87 25.23
N THR A 36 3.47 50.66 24.27
CA THR A 36 2.93 50.66 22.90
C THR A 36 3.20 49.33 22.19
N LEU A 37 4.41 48.81 22.30
CA LEU A 37 4.79 47.51 21.74
C LEU A 37 4.04 46.34 22.38
N PHE A 38 3.79 46.39 23.69
CA PHE A 38 2.98 45.40 24.40
C PHE A 38 1.56 45.32 23.83
N ARG A 39 0.88 46.46 23.67
CA ARG A 39 -0.49 46.50 23.12
C ARG A 39 -0.54 45.96 21.70
N GLY A 40 0.44 46.30 20.87
CA GLY A 40 0.56 45.78 19.50
C GLY A 40 0.79 44.26 19.47
N ALA A 41 1.71 43.75 20.29
CA ALA A 41 1.99 42.32 20.40
C ALA A 41 0.78 41.54 20.95
N PHE A 42 0.10 42.08 21.96
CA PHE A 42 -1.10 41.46 22.53
C PHE A 42 -2.24 41.40 21.50
N ALA A 43 -2.47 42.49 20.75
CA ALA A 43 -3.44 42.51 19.67
C ALA A 43 -3.10 41.47 18.58
N ALA A 44 -1.83 41.34 18.20
CA ALA A 44 -1.39 40.31 17.25
C ALA A 44 -1.61 38.88 17.78
N ALA A 45 -1.31 38.63 19.06
CA ALA A 45 -1.51 37.32 19.69
C ALA A 45 -2.98 36.87 19.72
N VAL A 46 -3.92 37.82 19.74
CA VAL A 46 -5.37 37.54 19.67
C VAL A 46 -5.86 37.47 18.22
N LEU A 47 -5.47 38.42 17.36
CA LEU A 47 -5.99 38.54 15.99
C LEU A 47 -5.44 37.46 15.05
N VAL A 48 -4.18 37.06 15.17
CA VAL A 48 -3.57 36.08 14.26
C VAL A 48 -4.28 34.72 14.33
N PRO A 49 -4.57 34.13 15.51
CA PRO A 49 -5.36 32.90 15.60
C PRO A 49 -6.77 33.04 15.04
N ILE A 50 -7.44 34.18 15.29
CA ILE A 50 -8.80 34.44 14.78
C ILE A 50 -8.79 34.48 13.25
N VAL A 51 -7.86 35.24 12.66
CA VAL A 51 -7.73 35.35 11.20
C VAL A 51 -7.36 34.00 10.59
N ALA A 52 -6.42 33.26 11.19
CA ALA A 52 -6.07 31.91 10.75
C ALA A 52 -7.27 30.95 10.80
N TYR A 53 -8.09 31.03 11.86
CA TYR A 53 -9.32 30.25 12.00
C TYR A 53 -10.35 30.63 10.94
N VAL A 54 -10.54 31.93 10.66
CA VAL A 54 -11.44 32.41 9.60
C VAL A 54 -10.98 31.92 8.23
N PHE A 55 -9.68 31.97 7.92
CA PHE A 55 -9.14 31.42 6.67
C PHE A 55 -9.31 29.90 6.59
N TRP A 56 -9.09 29.18 7.69
CA TRP A 56 -9.33 27.74 7.75
C TRP A 56 -10.81 27.40 7.53
N MET A 57 -11.72 28.17 8.12
CA MET A 57 -13.16 28.02 7.96
C MET A 57 -13.60 28.36 6.52
N ALA A 58 -13.06 29.44 5.94
CA ALA A 58 -13.28 29.80 4.54
C ALA A 58 -12.76 28.72 3.59
N TYR A 59 -11.58 28.15 3.85
CA TYR A 59 -11.04 27.00 3.11
C TYR A 59 -11.91 25.75 3.26
N ARG A 60 -12.48 25.52 4.45
CA ARG A 60 -13.41 24.40 4.68
C ARG A 60 -14.73 24.57 3.90
N ILE A 61 -15.23 25.79 3.77
CA ILE A 61 -16.51 26.10 3.11
C ILE A 61 -16.35 26.21 1.58
N TRP A 62 -15.30 26.88 1.11
CA TRP A 62 -15.08 27.25 -0.29
C TRP A 62 -13.85 26.61 -0.94
N GLY A 63 -13.02 25.90 -0.18
CA GLY A 63 -11.90 25.15 -0.74
C GLY A 63 -12.36 23.98 -1.60
N PRO A 64 -11.42 23.32 -2.31
CA PRO A 64 -11.73 22.15 -3.12
C PRO A 64 -12.36 21.09 -2.21
N LYS A 65 -13.64 20.79 -2.47
CA LYS A 65 -14.33 19.70 -1.77
C LYS A 65 -13.61 18.41 -2.18
N LYS A 66 -13.23 17.59 -1.19
CA LYS A 66 -12.95 16.16 -1.46
C LYS A 66 -14.14 15.62 -2.27
N PRO A 67 -13.93 14.75 -3.27
CA PRO A 67 -15.03 14.09 -3.95
C PRO A 67 -16.00 13.58 -2.88
N LYS A 68 -17.27 13.97 -2.99
CA LYS A 68 -18.30 13.54 -2.04
C LYS A 68 -18.28 12.02 -2.01
N GLU A 69 -17.99 11.44 -0.84
CA GLU A 69 -18.31 10.05 -0.57
C GLU A 69 -19.82 9.90 -0.80
N ASP A 70 -20.15 9.06 -1.75
CA ASP A 70 -21.53 8.72 -2.08
C ASP A 70 -21.92 7.61 -1.10
N GLU A 71 -22.47 8.01 0.05
CA GLU A 71 -22.76 7.13 1.19
C GLU A 71 -23.65 5.93 0.83
N ASP A 72 -24.40 6.05 -0.27
CA ASP A 72 -25.29 5.02 -0.84
C ASP A 72 -24.57 4.05 -1.82
N ARG A 73 -23.26 4.20 -2.05
CA ARG A 73 -22.52 3.26 -2.91
C ARG A 73 -22.50 1.86 -2.30
N MET A 74 -22.76 0.87 -3.17
CA MET A 74 -22.66 -0.55 -2.84
C MET A 74 -21.23 -0.96 -2.48
N ILE A 75 -20.23 -0.39 -3.16
CA ILE A 75 -18.80 -0.64 -2.94
C ILE A 75 -18.08 0.69 -2.74
N GLU A 76 -17.29 0.76 -1.67
CA GLU A 76 -16.41 1.88 -1.34
C GLU A 76 -14.94 1.47 -1.47
N ASN A 77 -14.62 0.22 -1.14
CA ASN A 77 -13.26 -0.28 -1.05
C ASN A 77 -12.97 -1.29 -2.17
N VAL A 78 -11.89 -1.06 -2.92
CA VAL A 78 -11.38 -1.99 -3.92
C VAL A 78 -10.03 -2.51 -3.45
N ILE A 79 -9.95 -3.82 -3.23
CA ILE A 79 -8.77 -4.52 -2.71
C ILE A 79 -8.16 -5.33 -3.85
N PHE A 80 -6.89 -5.09 -4.13
CA PHE A 80 -6.14 -5.75 -5.19
C PHE A 80 -5.18 -6.77 -4.60
N ASP A 81 -5.10 -7.96 -5.22
CA ASP A 81 -3.84 -8.68 -5.24
C ASP A 81 -2.80 -7.96 -6.12
N VAL A 82 -1.53 -8.34 -5.97
CA VAL A 82 -0.42 -7.84 -6.79
C VAL A 82 -0.09 -8.81 -7.92
N GLY A 83 0.28 -10.06 -7.59
CA GLY A 83 0.66 -11.07 -8.57
C GLY A 83 -0.49 -11.42 -9.51
N ASN A 84 -0.22 -11.48 -10.81
CA ASN A 84 -1.17 -11.70 -11.90
C ASN A 84 -2.42 -10.79 -11.93
N VAL A 85 -2.42 -9.68 -11.18
CA VAL A 85 -3.49 -8.68 -11.17
C VAL A 85 -2.97 -7.27 -11.51
N LEU A 86 -1.91 -6.81 -10.85
CA LEU A 86 -1.26 -5.52 -11.14
C LEU A 86 0.18 -5.71 -11.66
N MET A 87 0.82 -6.80 -11.26
CA MET A 87 2.13 -7.24 -11.71
C MET A 87 2.00 -8.63 -12.31
N GLY A 88 2.63 -8.94 -13.44
CA GLY A 88 2.74 -10.30 -13.92
C GLY A 88 3.79 -11.09 -13.13
N TYR A 89 3.60 -12.41 -13.06
CA TYR A 89 4.50 -13.35 -12.41
C TYR A 89 4.78 -14.56 -13.32
N ASP A 90 5.82 -14.46 -14.16
CA ASP A 90 6.12 -15.42 -15.22
C ASP A 90 7.29 -16.34 -14.86
N TRP A 91 7.17 -17.05 -13.72
CA TRP A 91 8.26 -17.90 -13.23
C TRP A 91 8.67 -18.99 -14.25
N GLU A 92 7.74 -19.49 -15.06
CA GLU A 92 8.03 -20.50 -16.07
C GLU A 92 8.92 -19.95 -17.20
N GLU A 93 8.59 -18.77 -17.73
CA GLU A 93 9.39 -18.14 -18.78
C GLU A 93 10.76 -17.75 -18.26
N TYR A 94 10.79 -17.23 -17.02
CA TYR A 94 12.01 -16.95 -16.29
C TYR A 94 12.91 -18.19 -16.17
N LEU A 95 12.38 -19.32 -15.68
CA LEU A 95 13.17 -20.53 -15.51
C LEU A 95 13.60 -21.13 -16.86
N LYS A 96 12.74 -21.07 -17.89
CA LYS A 96 13.07 -21.50 -19.26
C LYS A 96 14.22 -20.67 -19.85
N SER A 97 14.38 -19.40 -19.46
CA SER A 97 15.45 -18.52 -19.95
C SER A 97 16.88 -19.03 -19.64
N TYR A 98 17.03 -19.90 -18.63
CA TYR A 98 18.31 -20.52 -18.30
C TYR A 98 18.74 -21.61 -19.30
N ASN A 99 17.84 -22.06 -20.19
CA ASN A 99 18.11 -23.08 -21.20
C ASN A 99 18.70 -24.39 -20.63
N PHE A 100 18.23 -24.80 -19.44
CA PHE A 100 18.63 -26.08 -18.86
C PHE A 100 18.11 -27.26 -19.70
N PRO A 101 18.80 -28.41 -19.70
CA PRO A 101 18.21 -29.65 -20.19
C PRO A 101 16.89 -29.95 -19.45
N GLU A 102 15.92 -30.54 -20.16
CA GLU A 102 14.56 -30.76 -19.65
C GLU A 102 14.53 -31.44 -18.28
N GLU A 103 15.35 -32.47 -18.07
CA GLU A 103 15.46 -33.18 -16.79
C GLU A 103 15.85 -32.23 -15.64
N LYS A 104 16.85 -31.37 -15.87
CA LYS A 104 17.32 -30.39 -14.89
C LYS A 104 16.29 -29.29 -14.66
N TYR A 105 15.61 -28.82 -15.72
CA TYR A 105 14.52 -27.85 -15.60
C TYR A 105 13.43 -28.38 -14.67
N GLN A 106 12.95 -29.61 -14.89
CA GLN A 106 11.89 -30.20 -14.06
C GLN A 106 12.34 -30.33 -12.60
N LYS A 107 13.57 -30.80 -12.37
CA LYS A 107 14.13 -30.93 -11.01
C LYS A 107 14.24 -29.59 -10.28
N ILE A 108 14.70 -28.54 -10.95
CA ILE A 108 14.79 -27.20 -10.34
C ILE A 108 13.39 -26.63 -10.13
N ALA A 109 12.47 -26.74 -11.10
CA ALA A 109 11.09 -26.27 -10.95
C ALA A 109 10.37 -26.94 -9.77
N ASP A 110 10.54 -28.25 -9.60
CA ASP A 110 9.98 -29.02 -8.50
C ASP A 110 10.64 -28.69 -7.16
N ALA A 111 11.94 -28.38 -7.16
CA ALA A 111 12.67 -27.98 -5.97
C ALA A 111 12.34 -26.55 -5.51
N THR A 112 12.02 -25.63 -6.44
CA THR A 112 11.71 -24.21 -6.17
C THR A 112 10.23 -23.90 -6.36
N PHE A 113 9.80 -23.38 -7.52
CA PHE A 113 8.50 -22.75 -7.76
C PHE A 113 7.28 -23.66 -7.54
N ARG A 114 7.45 -24.98 -7.67
CA ARG A 114 6.38 -25.97 -7.41
C ARG A 114 6.49 -26.61 -6.03
N ASN A 115 7.50 -26.24 -5.24
CA ASN A 115 7.67 -26.70 -3.87
C ASN A 115 6.66 -25.99 -2.97
N PRO A 116 5.91 -26.67 -2.10
CA PRO A 116 5.02 -26.00 -1.14
C PRO A 116 5.71 -24.97 -0.24
N ILE A 117 7.01 -25.13 0.02
CA ILE A 117 7.82 -24.17 0.77
C ILE A 117 7.90 -22.82 0.03
N TRP A 118 7.77 -22.82 -1.30
CA TRP A 118 7.75 -21.60 -2.11
C TRP A 118 6.59 -20.68 -1.76
N GLU A 119 5.38 -21.21 -1.54
CA GLU A 119 4.24 -20.40 -1.11
C GLU A 119 4.37 -20.01 0.36
N GLU A 120 4.85 -20.91 1.21
CA GLU A 120 5.00 -20.66 2.65
C GLU A 120 6.07 -19.60 2.97
N GLN A 121 7.03 -19.37 2.05
CA GLN A 121 8.02 -18.30 2.21
C GLN A 121 7.38 -16.90 2.29
N ASP A 122 6.21 -16.71 1.68
CA ASP A 122 5.48 -15.45 1.72
C ASP A 122 5.01 -15.10 3.14
N ARG A 123 4.91 -16.10 4.04
CA ARG A 123 4.62 -15.87 5.46
C ARG A 123 5.79 -15.23 6.21
N ALA A 124 7.02 -15.41 5.74
CA ALA A 124 8.24 -14.86 6.34
C ALA A 124 8.41 -15.22 7.85
N LEU A 125 8.34 -16.53 8.16
CA LEU A 125 8.65 -17.05 9.49
C LEU A 125 10.15 -17.33 9.70
N HIS A 126 10.91 -17.42 8.60
CA HIS A 126 12.35 -17.68 8.62
C HIS A 126 13.10 -16.66 7.76
N GLU A 127 14.42 -16.60 7.94
CA GLU A 127 15.31 -15.84 7.07
C GLU A 127 15.37 -16.49 5.66
N GLU A 128 15.63 -15.69 4.63
CA GLU A 128 15.70 -16.14 3.22
C GLU A 128 16.57 -17.39 3.05
N SER A 129 17.76 -17.38 3.66
CA SER A 129 18.72 -18.50 3.59
C SER A 129 18.12 -19.85 3.99
N TRP A 130 17.21 -19.86 4.98
CA TRP A 130 16.55 -21.09 5.42
C TRP A 130 15.66 -21.67 4.32
N TYR A 131 14.90 -20.83 3.61
CA TYR A 131 14.06 -21.27 2.49
C TYR A 131 14.91 -21.76 1.31
N VAL A 132 15.97 -21.01 0.97
CA VAL A 132 16.91 -21.40 -0.09
C VAL A 132 17.55 -22.75 0.20
N ASP A 133 17.99 -22.99 1.43
CA ASP A 133 18.59 -24.26 1.83
C ASP A 133 17.57 -25.42 1.72
N LYS A 134 16.28 -25.18 1.99
CA LYS A 134 15.21 -26.19 1.77
C LYS A 134 14.98 -26.52 0.30
N PHE A 135 15.09 -25.54 -0.59
CA PHE A 135 15.06 -25.81 -2.02
C PHE A 135 16.28 -26.63 -2.45
N VAL A 136 17.47 -26.30 -1.95
CA VAL A 136 18.71 -27.06 -2.21
C VAL A 136 18.61 -28.49 -1.68
N GLU A 137 18.06 -28.72 -0.48
CA GLU A 137 17.82 -30.06 0.07
C GLU A 137 16.95 -30.94 -0.84
N SER A 138 16.07 -30.33 -1.64
CA SER A 138 15.16 -31.05 -2.55
C SER A 138 15.84 -31.54 -3.82
N ALA A 139 16.96 -30.93 -4.22
CA ALA A 139 17.78 -31.32 -5.38
C ALA A 139 19.25 -30.88 -5.20
N PRO A 140 20.00 -31.51 -4.28
CA PRO A 140 21.34 -31.07 -3.89
C PRO A 140 22.35 -31.11 -5.03
N GLU A 141 22.14 -31.97 -6.03
CA GLU A 141 22.95 -32.03 -7.25
C GLU A 141 22.91 -30.74 -8.09
N TYR A 142 21.92 -29.87 -7.88
CA TYR A 142 21.74 -28.60 -8.59
C TYR A 142 21.86 -27.37 -7.67
N GLU A 143 22.55 -27.49 -6.53
CA GLU A 143 22.68 -26.41 -5.54
C GLU A 143 23.02 -25.05 -6.17
N ALA A 144 24.07 -24.99 -6.99
CA ALA A 144 24.54 -23.73 -7.58
C ALA A 144 23.46 -23.07 -8.46
N ASP A 145 22.72 -23.87 -9.24
CA ASP A 145 21.66 -23.37 -10.11
C ASP A 145 20.43 -22.95 -9.32
N ILE A 146 20.04 -23.71 -8.29
CA ILE A 146 18.92 -23.36 -7.41
C ILE A 146 19.20 -22.02 -6.73
N ARG A 147 20.39 -21.85 -6.13
CA ARG A 147 20.76 -20.59 -5.48
C ARG A 147 20.74 -19.42 -6.46
N GLU A 148 21.20 -19.61 -7.70
CA GLU A 148 21.18 -18.57 -8.73
C GLU A 148 19.76 -18.22 -9.18
N VAL A 149 18.92 -19.23 -9.43
CA VAL A 149 17.51 -19.09 -9.81
C VAL A 149 16.73 -18.32 -8.73
N VAL A 150 16.90 -18.68 -7.46
CA VAL A 150 16.23 -17.98 -6.37
C VAL A 150 16.78 -16.56 -6.21
N ARG A 151 18.11 -16.37 -6.30
CA ARG A 151 18.73 -15.04 -6.21
C ARG A 151 18.28 -14.08 -7.30
N ARG A 152 17.83 -14.57 -8.45
CA ARG A 152 17.35 -13.77 -9.59
C ARG A 152 15.85 -13.88 -9.81
N ASP A 153 15.11 -14.49 -8.89
CA ASP A 153 13.66 -14.62 -8.97
C ASP A 153 12.89 -13.28 -9.10
N PRO A 154 13.41 -12.07 -8.74
CA PRO A 154 12.64 -10.86 -8.97
C PRO A 154 12.44 -10.54 -10.44
N GLU A 155 13.23 -11.15 -11.32
CA GLU A 155 13.10 -11.01 -12.77
C GLU A 155 11.84 -11.70 -13.31
N CYS A 156 11.15 -12.53 -12.51
CA CYS A 156 9.83 -13.07 -12.86
C CYS A 156 8.72 -12.00 -12.82
N MET A 157 8.98 -10.86 -12.18
CA MET A 157 7.98 -9.82 -11.94
C MET A 157 8.06 -8.72 -12.98
N HIS A 158 6.92 -8.35 -13.56
CA HIS A 158 6.83 -7.19 -14.46
C HIS A 158 5.54 -6.40 -14.21
N LEU A 159 5.57 -5.10 -14.45
CA LEU A 159 4.39 -4.24 -14.28
C LEU A 159 3.46 -4.39 -15.50
N TYR A 160 2.17 -4.62 -15.28
CA TYR A 160 1.21 -4.55 -16.38
C TYR A 160 0.96 -3.09 -16.80
N ASP A 161 0.89 -2.85 -18.12
CA ASP A 161 0.70 -1.52 -18.70
C ASP A 161 -0.51 -0.76 -18.16
N TYR A 162 -1.56 -1.49 -17.76
CA TYR A 162 -2.79 -0.90 -17.25
C TYR A 162 -2.74 -0.58 -15.75
N ALA A 163 -1.83 -1.17 -14.98
CA ALA A 163 -1.90 -1.21 -13.53
C ALA A 163 -1.94 0.19 -12.89
N GLU A 164 -0.99 1.05 -13.26
CA GLU A 164 -0.95 2.42 -12.71
C GLU A 164 -2.14 3.26 -13.18
N THR A 165 -2.49 3.16 -14.47
CA THR A 165 -3.60 3.91 -15.06
C THR A 165 -4.94 3.54 -14.43
N TRP A 166 -5.17 2.24 -14.20
CA TRP A 166 -6.41 1.73 -13.66
C TRP A 166 -6.60 2.08 -12.18
N VAL A 167 -5.56 1.86 -11.35
CA VAL A 167 -5.56 2.26 -9.94
C VAL A 167 -5.78 3.77 -9.81
N LYS A 168 -5.06 4.58 -10.60
CA LYS A 168 -5.24 6.04 -10.60
C LYS A 168 -6.65 6.45 -11.01
N TYR A 169 -7.24 5.77 -11.99
CA TYR A 169 -8.62 6.03 -12.42
C TYR A 169 -9.60 5.78 -11.26
N LEU A 170 -9.57 4.60 -10.64
CA LEU A 170 -10.46 4.25 -9.54
C LEU A 170 -10.28 5.21 -8.35
N LYS A 171 -9.04 5.61 -8.06
CA LYS A 171 -8.75 6.60 -7.02
C LYS A 171 -9.42 7.95 -7.31
N ASN A 172 -9.39 8.39 -8.56
CA ASN A 172 -10.03 9.64 -8.98
C ASN A 172 -11.56 9.56 -8.97
N GLN A 173 -12.16 8.37 -9.11
CA GLN A 173 -13.61 8.14 -8.94
C GLN A 173 -14.05 8.15 -7.47
N GLY A 174 -13.10 8.27 -6.53
CA GLY A 174 -13.36 8.36 -5.10
C GLY A 174 -13.47 7.02 -4.38
N TYR A 175 -13.00 5.92 -4.99
CA TYR A 175 -12.87 4.64 -4.28
C TYR A 175 -11.63 4.66 -3.38
N HIS A 176 -11.72 3.92 -2.27
CA HIS A 176 -10.59 3.63 -1.39
C HIS A 176 -9.90 2.37 -1.88
N LEU A 177 -8.59 2.44 -2.05
CA LEU A 177 -7.82 1.39 -2.72
C LEU A 177 -6.86 0.73 -1.74
N TYR A 178 -6.86 -0.60 -1.75
CA TYR A 178 -6.04 -1.40 -0.84
C TYR A 178 -5.29 -2.50 -1.59
N VAL A 179 -4.17 -2.91 -1.02
CA VAL A 179 -3.45 -4.12 -1.45
C VAL A 179 -3.54 -5.19 -0.38
N LEU A 180 -3.80 -6.42 -0.80
CA LEU A 180 -3.69 -7.63 0.02
C LEU A 180 -3.01 -8.73 -0.80
N SER A 181 -1.73 -8.97 -0.53
CA SER A 181 -0.91 -9.87 -1.35
C SER A 181 -0.04 -10.80 -0.52
N ASN A 182 0.05 -12.06 -0.97
CA ASN A 182 1.10 -12.97 -0.53
C ASN A 182 2.38 -12.50 -1.22
N TYR A 183 3.35 -12.05 -0.43
CA TYR A 183 4.59 -11.46 -0.92
C TYR A 183 5.65 -11.61 0.17
N GLY A 184 6.69 -12.40 -0.10
CA GLY A 184 7.82 -12.59 0.81
C GLY A 184 8.67 -11.32 1.01
N THR A 185 9.34 -11.22 2.16
CA THR A 185 10.15 -10.05 2.54
C THR A 185 11.21 -9.70 1.50
N TYR A 186 11.96 -10.71 1.05
CA TYR A 186 13.04 -10.52 0.08
C TYR A 186 12.53 -10.05 -1.28
N MET A 187 11.45 -10.68 -1.74
CA MET A 187 10.79 -10.32 -2.99
C MET A 187 10.33 -8.85 -2.91
N LEU A 188 9.65 -8.48 -1.81
CA LEU A 188 9.15 -7.11 -1.60
C LEU A 188 10.27 -6.07 -1.63
N ASP A 189 11.36 -6.31 -0.91
CA ASP A 189 12.48 -5.35 -0.82
C ASP A 189 13.10 -5.03 -2.18
N ARG A 190 13.05 -5.98 -3.12
CA ARG A 190 13.71 -5.85 -4.44
C ARG A 190 12.78 -5.28 -5.50
N THR A 191 11.47 -5.54 -5.44
CA THR A 191 10.50 -5.12 -6.48
C THR A 191 9.59 -3.98 -6.06
N LYS A 192 9.56 -3.55 -4.80
CA LYS A 192 8.67 -2.46 -4.36
C LYS A 192 8.82 -1.16 -5.16
N LYS A 193 10.04 -0.86 -5.64
CA LYS A 193 10.32 0.29 -6.51
C LYS A 193 9.62 0.20 -7.88
N ASP A 194 9.33 -1.01 -8.33
CA ASP A 194 8.71 -1.34 -9.61
C ASP A 194 7.17 -1.40 -9.51
N MET A 195 6.62 -1.05 -8.33
CA MET A 195 5.18 -0.96 -8.06
C MET A 195 4.71 0.50 -7.90
N PRO A 196 4.74 1.33 -8.97
CA PRO A 196 4.43 2.76 -8.87
C PRO A 196 2.98 3.03 -8.46
N PHE A 197 2.08 2.06 -8.61
CA PHE A 197 0.68 2.14 -8.19
C PHE A 197 0.50 2.22 -6.67
N LEU A 198 1.48 1.78 -5.86
CA LEU A 198 1.38 1.81 -4.39
C LEU A 198 1.16 3.21 -3.82
N LYS A 199 1.59 4.27 -4.54
CA LYS A 199 1.38 5.66 -4.12
C LYS A 199 -0.09 6.10 -4.11
N TYR A 200 -0.98 5.33 -4.74
CA TYR A 200 -2.42 5.60 -4.81
C TYR A 200 -3.23 4.81 -3.77
N MET A 201 -2.59 3.84 -3.09
CA MET A 201 -3.25 2.98 -2.11
C MET A 201 -3.43 3.73 -0.79
N ASP A 202 -4.60 3.55 -0.17
CA ASP A 202 -4.92 4.04 1.18
C ASP A 202 -4.36 3.09 2.26
N GLY A 203 -4.20 1.81 1.91
CA GLY A 203 -3.62 0.81 2.80
C GLY A 203 -3.01 -0.37 2.03
N VAL A 204 -2.06 -1.04 2.65
CA VAL A 204 -1.33 -2.16 2.06
C VAL A 204 -1.08 -3.21 3.15
N VAL A 205 -1.37 -4.46 2.84
CA VAL A 205 -1.01 -5.64 3.63
C VAL A 205 -0.26 -6.60 2.72
N PHE A 206 1.05 -6.71 2.95
CA PHE A 206 1.85 -7.82 2.44
C PHE A 206 1.91 -8.90 3.51
N SER A 207 1.79 -10.17 3.11
CA SER A 207 1.79 -11.30 4.05
C SER A 207 3.00 -11.33 4.97
N CYS A 208 4.18 -10.98 4.46
CA CYS A 208 5.41 -10.98 5.25
C CYS A 208 5.40 -9.96 6.40
N ASP A 209 4.65 -8.85 6.26
CA ASP A 209 4.55 -7.81 7.30
C ASP A 209 3.66 -8.26 8.47
N VAL A 210 2.85 -9.30 8.27
CA VAL A 210 1.83 -9.76 9.22
C VAL A 210 1.92 -11.25 9.58
N GLN A 211 2.83 -11.98 8.93
CA GLN A 211 3.04 -13.43 9.10
C GLN A 211 1.77 -14.27 8.89
N GLN A 212 0.91 -13.81 7.99
CA GLN A 212 -0.34 -14.46 7.60
C GLN A 212 -0.41 -14.49 6.08
N ILE A 213 -0.95 -15.57 5.50
CA ILE A 213 -1.04 -15.74 4.05
C ILE A 213 -2.49 -16.00 3.62
N LYS A 214 -2.84 -15.58 2.42
CA LYS A 214 -4.03 -16.08 1.71
C LYS A 214 -3.82 -17.58 1.41
N PRO A 215 -4.86 -18.42 1.49
CA PRO A 215 -6.28 -18.10 1.66
C PRO A 215 -6.78 -18.15 3.12
N GLU A 216 -5.89 -18.06 4.12
CA GLU A 216 -6.29 -18.10 5.53
C GLU A 216 -7.14 -16.88 5.89
N VAL A 217 -8.25 -17.11 6.60
CA VAL A 217 -9.23 -16.04 6.90
C VAL A 217 -8.60 -14.87 7.68
N ASP A 218 -7.59 -15.15 8.50
CA ASP A 218 -6.91 -14.21 9.39
C ASP A 218 -6.31 -13.02 8.64
N ILE A 219 -5.73 -13.22 7.44
CA ILE A 219 -5.11 -12.11 6.68
C ILE A 219 -6.15 -11.10 6.19
N TYR A 220 -7.34 -11.57 5.81
CA TYR A 220 -8.45 -10.73 5.39
C TYR A 220 -9.00 -9.96 6.59
N GLU A 221 -9.19 -10.63 7.73
CA GLU A 221 -9.62 -9.96 8.96
C GLU A 221 -8.60 -8.90 9.43
N THR A 222 -7.30 -9.17 9.29
CA THR A 222 -6.24 -8.20 9.59
C THR A 222 -6.38 -6.95 8.72
N LEU A 223 -6.62 -7.10 7.42
CA LEU A 223 -6.86 -5.95 6.52
C LEU A 223 -8.10 -5.16 6.97
N LEU A 224 -9.24 -5.85 7.19
CA LEU A 224 -10.50 -5.23 7.58
C LEU A 224 -10.35 -4.45 8.89
N LYS A 225 -9.76 -5.06 9.92
CA LYS A 225 -9.55 -4.44 11.25
C LYS A 225 -8.55 -3.28 11.18
N ARG A 226 -7.45 -3.42 10.43
CA ARG A 226 -6.38 -2.41 10.34
C ARG A 226 -6.86 -1.10 9.72
N TYR A 227 -7.77 -1.18 8.75
CA TYR A 227 -8.24 -0.03 7.99
C TYR A 227 -9.72 0.30 8.24
N ASP A 228 -10.35 -0.33 9.22
CA ASP A 228 -11.76 -0.14 9.59
C ASP A 228 -12.71 -0.33 8.38
N LEU A 229 -12.46 -1.38 7.59
CA LEU A 229 -13.22 -1.65 6.38
C LEU A 229 -14.47 -2.46 6.69
N LYS A 230 -15.59 -2.05 6.11
CA LYS A 230 -16.81 -2.86 6.09
C LYS A 230 -16.72 -3.92 4.99
N PRO A 231 -16.76 -5.22 5.32
CA PRO A 231 -16.63 -6.29 4.33
C PRO A 231 -17.73 -6.22 3.26
N GLU A 232 -18.96 -5.86 3.64
CA GLU A 232 -20.11 -5.68 2.76
C GLU A 232 -20.05 -4.45 1.86
N LYS A 233 -19.04 -3.58 2.03
CA LYS A 233 -18.73 -2.46 1.12
C LYS A 233 -17.38 -2.64 0.40
N SER A 234 -16.82 -3.83 0.47
CA SER A 234 -15.49 -4.15 -0.06
C SER A 234 -15.57 -5.21 -1.16
N VAL A 235 -14.74 -5.05 -2.18
CA VAL A 235 -14.52 -6.06 -3.22
C VAL A 235 -13.04 -6.40 -3.32
N PHE A 236 -12.72 -7.69 -3.35
CA PHE A 236 -11.36 -8.22 -3.50
C PHE A 236 -11.18 -8.88 -4.87
N MET A 237 -10.07 -8.59 -5.53
CA MET A 237 -9.70 -9.13 -6.83
C MET A 237 -8.39 -9.90 -6.75
N ASP A 238 -8.43 -11.17 -7.14
CA ASP A 238 -7.33 -12.12 -7.05
C ASP A 238 -7.47 -13.15 -8.18
N ASP A 239 -6.38 -13.58 -8.79
CA ASP A 239 -6.40 -14.55 -9.89
C ASP A 239 -6.74 -15.97 -9.40
N ARG A 240 -6.42 -16.29 -8.14
CA ARG A 240 -6.60 -17.61 -7.55
C ARG A 240 -7.97 -17.75 -6.90
N ALA A 241 -8.78 -18.68 -7.42
CA ALA A 241 -10.10 -18.99 -6.88
C ALA A 241 -10.11 -19.30 -5.36
N ILE A 242 -9.05 -19.95 -4.85
CA ILE A 242 -8.94 -20.31 -3.43
C ILE A 242 -8.78 -19.06 -2.54
N ASN A 243 -8.09 -18.02 -3.02
CA ASN A 243 -7.95 -16.76 -2.31
C ASN A 243 -9.26 -15.97 -2.32
N CYS A 244 -10.01 -16.01 -3.43
CA CYS A 244 -11.37 -15.48 -3.43
C CYS A 244 -12.25 -16.21 -2.40
N GLU A 245 -12.13 -17.53 -2.29
CA GLU A 245 -12.91 -18.27 -1.29
C GLU A 245 -12.55 -17.89 0.16
N GLY A 246 -11.26 -17.68 0.45
CA GLY A 246 -10.81 -17.14 1.74
C GLY A 246 -11.45 -15.77 2.05
N ALA A 247 -11.44 -14.86 1.08
CA ALA A 247 -12.04 -13.53 1.23
C ALA A 247 -13.57 -13.58 1.43
N ARG A 248 -14.28 -14.50 0.75
CA ARG A 248 -15.73 -14.69 0.94
C ARG A 248 -16.06 -15.15 2.35
N LYS A 249 -15.23 -16.00 2.96
CA LYS A 249 -15.39 -16.43 4.36
C LYS A 249 -15.25 -15.26 5.34
N ALA A 250 -14.46 -14.25 5.00
CA ALA A 250 -14.37 -12.98 5.73
C ALA A 250 -15.50 -11.97 5.39
N GLY A 251 -16.48 -12.37 4.57
CA GLY A 251 -17.62 -11.54 4.18
C GLY A 251 -17.36 -10.56 3.03
N ILE A 252 -16.18 -10.63 2.39
CA ILE A 252 -15.77 -9.72 1.32
C ILE A 252 -16.33 -10.22 -0.02
N ARG A 253 -16.87 -9.31 -0.85
CA ARG A 253 -17.24 -9.69 -2.23
C ARG A 253 -15.98 -9.94 -3.05
N THR A 254 -16.04 -10.83 -4.02
CA THR A 254 -14.84 -11.22 -4.78
C THR A 254 -15.08 -11.26 -6.26
N ILE A 255 -14.05 -10.90 -7.01
CA ILE A 255 -13.93 -11.14 -8.45
C ILE A 255 -12.70 -12.01 -8.65
N GLN A 256 -12.87 -13.18 -9.24
CA GLN A 256 -11.71 -13.93 -9.71
C GLN A 256 -11.18 -13.21 -10.94
N PHE A 257 -9.95 -12.70 -10.86
CA PHE A 257 -9.36 -11.88 -11.88
C PHE A 257 -8.82 -12.74 -13.01
N GLU A 258 -9.36 -12.56 -14.21
CA GLU A 258 -8.82 -13.19 -15.42
C GLU A 258 -8.10 -12.18 -16.32
N ASN A 259 -8.64 -10.96 -16.39
CA ASN A 259 -8.09 -9.83 -17.13
C ASN A 259 -8.84 -8.56 -16.77
N LEU A 260 -8.25 -7.40 -17.08
CA LEU A 260 -8.83 -6.08 -16.83
C LEU A 260 -10.24 -5.92 -17.40
N LYS A 261 -10.50 -6.41 -18.61
CA LYS A 261 -11.81 -6.22 -19.27
C LYS A 261 -12.93 -6.96 -18.55
N GLN A 262 -12.66 -8.19 -18.12
CA GLN A 262 -13.59 -8.97 -17.31
C GLN A 262 -13.79 -8.33 -15.93
N ALA A 263 -12.70 -7.98 -15.24
CA ALA A 263 -12.75 -7.36 -13.92
C ALA A 263 -13.53 -6.03 -13.93
N ALA A 264 -13.30 -5.16 -14.92
CA ALA A 264 -14.02 -3.90 -15.08
C ALA A 264 -15.54 -4.13 -15.25
N LYS A 265 -15.94 -5.09 -16.08
CA LYS A 265 -17.36 -5.43 -16.27
C LYS A 265 -18.00 -5.98 -15.00
N GLU A 266 -17.26 -6.73 -14.18
CA GLU A 266 -17.78 -7.23 -12.90
C GLU A 266 -17.85 -6.15 -11.83
N LEU A 267 -16.87 -5.26 -11.78
CA LEU A 267 -16.91 -4.05 -10.96
C LEU A 267 -18.12 -3.17 -11.31
N GLU A 268 -18.41 -2.97 -12.60
CA GLU A 268 -19.60 -2.23 -13.04
C GLU A 268 -20.91 -2.83 -12.52
N LYS A 269 -21.04 -4.15 -12.49
CA LYS A 269 -22.22 -4.84 -11.92
C LYS A 269 -22.38 -4.57 -10.43
N LEU A 270 -21.28 -4.29 -9.72
CA LEU A 270 -21.26 -3.90 -8.31
C LEU A 270 -21.40 -2.38 -8.10
N GLY A 271 -21.68 -1.62 -9.16
CA GLY A 271 -21.80 -0.16 -9.11
C GLY A 271 -20.47 0.60 -9.06
N VAL A 272 -19.36 -0.09 -9.35
CA VAL A 272 -18.03 0.53 -9.50
C VAL A 272 -17.87 1.03 -10.93
N LYS A 273 -17.81 2.35 -11.13
CA LYS A 273 -17.74 3.00 -12.45
C LYS A 273 -16.32 3.40 -12.83
#